data_AF-A0A099K8V6-F1
#
_entry.id   AF-A0A099K8V6-F1
#
_cell.length_a   1.000
_cell.length_b   1.000
_cell.length_c   1.000
_cell.angle_alpha   90.00
_cell.angle_beta   90.00
_cell.angle_gamma   90.00
#
_symmetry.space_group_name_H-M   'P 1'
#
loop_
_entity.id
_entity.type
_entity.pdbx_description
1 polymer ?
#
loop_
_entity_poly.entity_id
_entity_poly.type
_entity_poly.pdbx_seq_one_letter_code
_entity_poly.pdbx_strand_id
1 'polypeptide(L)' 'MSYTYQGKIYAIEAPVKSISINKLNVVVKDQAGSQLFKFTQLNESKEFLAMLYQA' A
#
# COMPACT_ATOMS: atom_id res chain seq x y z
N MET A 1 7.51 6.48 -3.51
CA MET A 1 7.94 5.14 -4.00
C MET A 1 6.93 4.59 -5.00
N SER A 2 7.32 3.65 -5.84
CA SER A 2 6.42 2.93 -6.74
C SER A 2 6.22 1.48 -6.28
N TYR A 3 5.01 0.97 -6.41
CA TYR A 3 4.65 -0.41 -6.09
C TYR A 3 3.93 -1.04 -7.28
N THR A 4 4.41 -2.17 -7.76
CA THR A 4 3.78 -2.90 -8.87
C THR A 4 3.02 -4.09 -8.31
N TYR A 5 1.72 -4.16 -8.62
CA TYR A 5 0.86 -5.26 -8.21
C TYR A 5 -0.09 -5.61 -9.34
N GLN A 6 -0.15 -6.91 -9.69
CA GLN A 6 -0.96 -7.44 -10.80
C GLN A 6 -0.78 -6.67 -12.12
N GLY A 7 0.45 -6.31 -12.46
CA GLY A 7 0.77 -5.57 -13.68
C GLY A 7 0.40 -4.08 -13.67
N LYS A 8 -0.18 -3.57 -12.57
CA LYS A 8 -0.46 -2.15 -12.38
C LYS A 8 0.60 -1.51 -11.49
N ILE A 9 1.06 -0.32 -11.88
CA ILE A 9 2.00 0.49 -11.11
C ILE A 9 1.21 1.51 -10.30
N TYR A 10 1.52 1.60 -9.01
CA TYR A 10 0.96 2.55 -8.06
C TYR A 10 2.07 3.47 -7.57
N ALA A 11 1.82 4.77 -7.58
CA ALA A 11 2.70 5.76 -6.96
C ALA A 11 2.21 6.01 -5.53
N ILE A 12 3.13 5.95 -4.57
CA ILE A 12 2.89 6.23 -3.15
C ILE A 12 3.81 7.37 -2.75
N GLU A 13 3.24 8.53 -2.47
CA GLU A 13 4.00 9.76 -2.24
C GLU A 13 4.37 9.94 -0.77
N ALA A 14 5.57 10.46 -0.51
CA ALA A 14 5.98 10.79 0.85
C ALA A 14 5.58 12.25 1.19
N PRO A 15 5.19 12.54 2.45
CA PRO A 15 5.02 11.60 3.55
C PRO A 15 3.69 10.84 3.46
N VAL A 16 3.72 9.55 3.80
CA VAL A 16 2.52 8.77 4.06
C VAL A 16 1.89 9.29 5.35
N LYS A 17 0.64 9.75 5.27
CA LYS A 17 -0.08 10.38 6.39
C LYS A 17 -0.73 9.35 7.31
N SER A 18 -1.26 8.28 6.73
CA SER A 18 -1.89 7.20 7.50
C SER A 18 -2.03 5.92 6.66
N ILE A 19 -2.03 4.78 7.34
CA ILE A 19 -2.28 3.46 6.75
C ILE A 19 -3.42 2.79 7.53
N SER A 20 -4.48 2.39 6.84
CA SER A 20 -5.60 1.64 7.42
C SER A 20 -5.61 0.21 6.88
N ILE A 21 -5.71 -0.78 7.78
CA ILE A 21 -5.52 -2.20 7.45
C ILE A 21 -6.76 -2.99 7.84
N ASN A 22 -7.28 -3.79 6.90
CA ASN A 22 -8.31 -4.79 7.15
C ASN A 22 -7.98 -6.09 6.39
N LYS A 23 -7.15 -6.92 7.00
CA LYS A 23 -6.64 -8.20 6.48
C LYS A 23 -6.04 -8.07 5.06
N LEU A 24 -6.86 -8.26 4.04
CA LEU A 24 -6.48 -8.21 2.62
C LEU A 24 -6.66 -6.83 1.98
N ASN A 25 -7.27 -5.88 2.69
CA ASN A 25 -7.48 -4.53 2.21
C ASN A 25 -6.54 -3.59 2.96
N VAL A 26 -5.74 -2.83 2.23
CA VAL A 26 -4.87 -1.79 2.80
C VAL A 26 -5.20 -0.48 2.11
N VAL A 27 -5.49 0.55 2.90
CA VAL A 27 -5.65 1.91 2.40
C VAL A 27 -4.44 2.71 2.82
N VAL A 28 -3.73 3.26 1.84
CA VAL A 28 -2.63 4.19 2.07
C VAL A 28 -3.14 5.58 1.76
N LYS A 29 -2.97 6.51 2.71
CA LYS A 29 -3.25 7.93 2.51
C LYS A 29 -1.93 8.69 2.47
N ASP A 30 -1.63 9.30 1.34
CA ASP A 30 -0.43 10.08 1.10
C ASP A 30 -0.75 11.55 0.76
N GLN A 31 0.17 12.24 0.08
CA GLN A 31 -0.06 13.61 -0.40
C GLN A 31 -1.07 13.66 -1.54
N ALA A 32 -1.07 12.68 -2.45
CA ALA A 32 -1.95 12.60 -3.60
C ALA A 32 -3.39 12.16 -3.24
N GLY A 33 -3.56 11.43 -2.13
CA GLY A 33 -4.88 11.08 -1.61
C GLY A 33 -4.91 9.69 -0.98
N SER A 34 -6.09 9.06 -1.01
CA SER A 34 -6.28 7.71 -0.50
C SER A 34 -6.28 6.68 -1.63
N GLN A 35 -5.46 5.65 -1.51
CA GLN A 35 -5.40 4.54 -2.46
C GLN A 35 -5.72 3.22 -1.75
N LEU A 36 -6.66 2.46 -2.31
CA LEU A 36 -7.04 1.14 -1.81
C LEU A 36 -6.32 0.04 -2.59
N PHE A 37 -5.59 -0.79 -1.85
CA PHE A 37 -4.94 -2.00 -2.32
C PHE A 37 -5.73 -3.21 -1.83
N LYS A 38 -6.11 -4.09 -2.76
CA LYS A 38 -6.83 -5.33 -2.48
C LYS A 38 -5.94 -6.52 -2.82
N PHE A 39 -5.46 -7.19 -1.79
CA PHE A 39 -4.60 -8.36 -1.92
C PHE A 39 -5.42 -9.63 -2.05
N THR A 40 -4.86 -10.63 -2.72
CA THR A 40 -5.48 -11.95 -2.82
C THR A 40 -5.00 -12.88 -1.71
N GLN A 41 -3.77 -12.67 -1.22
CA GLN A 41 -3.16 -13.45 -0.16
C GLN A 41 -2.75 -12.57 1.02
N LEU A 42 -2.81 -13.15 2.23
CA LEU A 42 -2.41 -12.43 3.45
C LEU A 42 -0.92 -12.08 3.46
N ASN A 43 -0.07 -12.91 2.84
CA ASN A 43 1.37 -12.66 2.79
C ASN A 43 1.70 -11.44 1.92
N GLU A 44 1.02 -11.26 0.77
CA GLU A 44 1.18 -10.08 -0.09
C GLU A 44 0.88 -8.78 0.68
N SER A 45 -0.21 -8.77 1.46
CA SER A 45 -0.58 -7.62 2.31
C SER A 45 0.50 -7.32 3.36
N LYS A 46 1.06 -8.35 3.99
CA LYS A 46 2.14 -8.18 4.99
C LYS A 46 3.44 -7.68 4.37
N GLU A 47 3.84 -8.22 3.23
CA GLU A 47 5.04 -7.81 2.49
C GLU A 47 4.92 -6.35 2.02
N PHE A 48 3.76 -5.96 1.51
CA PHE A 48 3.47 -4.58 1.15
C PHE A 48 3.58 -3.63 2.34
N LEU A 49 3.03 -4.00 3.49
CA LEU A 49 3.15 -3.21 4.71
C LEU A 49 4.60 -3.10 5.19
N ALA A 50 5.37 -4.20 5.16
CA ALA A 50 6.78 -4.18 5.53
C ALA A 50 7.58 -3.22 4.66
N MET A 51 7.31 -3.21 3.34
CA MET A 51 7.91 -2.26 2.40
C MET A 51 7.53 -0.80 2.75
N LEU A 52 6.28 -0.52 3.09
CA LEU A 52 5.84 0.83 3.46
C LEU A 52 6.47 1.34 4.76
N TYR A 53 6.73 0.48 5.74
CA TYR A 53 7.35 0.88 7.01
C TYR A 53 8.86 1.07 6.93
N GLN A 54 9.51 0.54 5.88
CA GLN A 54 10.95 0.70 5.65
C GLN A 54 11.31 1.93 4.79
N ALA A 55 10.32 2.53 4.11
CA ALA A 55 10.48 3.66 3.21
C ALA A 55 10.32 5.01 3.93
#